data_AF-A0A6J4RUJ9-F1
#
_entry.id   AF-A0A6J4RUJ9-F1
#
_cell.length_a   1.000
_cell.length_b   1.000
_cell.length_c   1.000
_cell.angle_alpha   90.00
_cell.angle_beta   90.00
_cell.angle_gamma   90.00
#
_symmetry.space_group_name_H-M   'P 1'
#
loop_
_entity.id
_entity.type
_entity.pdbx_description
1 polymer ?
#
loop_
_entity_poly.entity_id
_entity_poly.type
_entity_poly.pdbx_seq_one_letter_code
_entity_poly.pdbx_strand_id
1 'polypeptide(L)'
;MEVPSQEDPGLQRLAVNAYVALHPEVTPREAERRLEVQDRAARAGVNEVLPDLIGEAYAGAWYSADDGGRLVIGVKTSEPSPSGPEVDRARAMLSRAGLAADVVFRSTGATLAELYAALEQLRTELDDLLGASQITLGIVPQHNAVHVGVGERVEPAVRSRLDAAVGRLPPAVGVRIEPGSVGATKR
;
A
#
# COMPACT_ATOMS: atom_id res chain seq x y z
N MET A 1 22.81 -7.02 -25.49
CA MET A 1 22.37 -8.30 -24.89
C MET A 1 20.85 -8.22 -24.86
N GLU A 2 20.20 -8.87 -25.81
CA GLU A 2 18.75 -8.78 -26.00
C GLU A 2 18.02 -9.51 -24.88
N VAL A 3 17.10 -8.82 -24.21
CA VAL A 3 16.02 -9.49 -23.50
C VAL A 3 14.71 -8.80 -23.87
N PRO A 4 14.04 -9.19 -24.97
CA PRO A 4 12.60 -9.08 -25.02
C PRO A 4 12.07 -10.44 -24.57
N SER A 5 11.92 -10.64 -23.26
CA SER A 5 10.80 -11.47 -22.83
C SER A 5 9.56 -10.59 -23.01
N GLN A 6 9.12 -10.45 -24.27
CA GLN A 6 7.74 -10.07 -24.53
C GLN A 6 6.91 -11.14 -23.81
N GLU A 7 6.14 -10.72 -22.81
CA GLU A 7 5.20 -11.62 -22.16
C GLU A 7 4.33 -12.29 -23.22
N ASP A 8 4.04 -13.57 -23.00
CA ASP A 8 3.17 -14.33 -23.86
C ASP A 8 1.85 -13.55 -24.04
N PRO A 9 1.45 -13.20 -25.29
CA PRO A 9 0.22 -12.44 -25.54
C PRO A 9 -1.04 -13.09 -24.96
N GLY A 10 -1.04 -14.42 -24.79
CA GLY A 10 -2.10 -15.18 -24.11
C GLY A 10 -2.13 -14.92 -22.60
N LEU A 11 -0.97 -14.84 -21.95
CA LEU A 11 -0.87 -14.49 -20.53
C LEU A 11 -1.30 -13.04 -20.28
N GLN A 12 -0.89 -12.11 -21.14
CA GLN A 12 -1.30 -10.71 -21.03
C GLN A 12 -2.82 -10.57 -21.14
N ARG A 13 -3.43 -11.27 -22.11
CA ARG A 13 -4.90 -11.26 -22.27
C ARG A 13 -5.62 -11.88 -21.07
N LEU A 14 -5.07 -12.95 -20.50
CA LEU A 14 -5.62 -13.55 -19.29
C LEU A 14 -5.54 -12.59 -18.10
N ALA A 15 -4.41 -11.90 -17.92
CA ALA A 15 -4.22 -10.90 -16.88
C ALA A 15 -5.19 -9.73 -17.02
N VAL A 16 -5.37 -9.19 -18.24
CA VAL A 16 -6.35 -8.14 -18.53
C VAL A 16 -7.77 -8.61 -18.20
N ASN A 17 -8.16 -9.81 -18.64
CA ASN A 17 -9.49 -10.34 -18.36
C ASN A 17 -9.73 -10.56 -16.86
N ALA A 18 -8.73 -11.08 -16.14
CA ALA A 18 -8.81 -11.25 -14.70
C ALA A 18 -8.92 -9.91 -13.98
N TYR A 19 -8.14 -8.91 -14.41
CA TYR A 19 -8.21 -7.56 -13.86
C TYR A 19 -9.60 -6.94 -14.04
N VAL A 20 -10.16 -6.99 -15.26
CA VAL A 20 -11.51 -6.47 -15.55
C VAL A 20 -12.59 -7.24 -14.78
N ALA A 21 -12.43 -8.54 -14.58
CA ALA A 21 -13.37 -9.33 -13.77
C ALA A 21 -13.38 -8.90 -12.29
N LEU A 22 -12.23 -8.46 -11.75
CA LEU A 22 -12.10 -7.94 -10.39
C LEU A 22 -12.49 -6.45 -10.29
N HIS A 23 -12.35 -5.71 -11.39
CA HIS A 23 -12.60 -4.28 -11.50
C HIS A 23 -13.54 -3.99 -12.68
N PRO A 24 -14.85 -4.31 -12.56
CA PRO A 24 -15.81 -4.20 -13.66
C PRO A 24 -16.00 -2.77 -14.17
N GLU A 25 -15.60 -1.76 -13.39
CA GLU A 25 -15.56 -0.36 -13.78
C GLU A 25 -14.40 0.00 -14.71
N VAL A 26 -13.40 -0.88 -14.85
CA VAL A 26 -12.20 -0.64 -15.65
C VAL A 26 -12.34 -1.29 -17.03
N THR A 27 -12.13 -0.50 -18.08
CA THR A 27 -12.13 -1.02 -19.46
C THR A 27 -10.91 -1.92 -19.72
N PRO A 28 -10.97 -2.90 -20.65
CA PRO A 28 -9.82 -3.74 -20.98
C PRO A 28 -8.56 -2.96 -21.39
N ARG A 29 -8.73 -1.86 -22.13
CA ARG A 29 -7.61 -0.99 -22.53
C ARG A 29 -6.95 -0.30 -21.33
N GLU A 30 -7.76 0.13 -20.36
CA GLU A 30 -7.23 0.76 -19.15
C GLU A 30 -6.58 -0.27 -18.23
N ALA A 31 -7.14 -1.48 -18.14
CA ALA A 31 -6.51 -2.60 -17.43
C ALA A 31 -5.15 -2.94 -18.03
N GLU A 32 -5.05 -3.06 -19.35
CA GLU A 32 -3.79 -3.27 -20.07
C GLU A 32 -2.78 -2.18 -19.73
N ARG A 33 -3.16 -0.90 -19.84
CA ARG A 33 -2.28 0.22 -19.47
C ARG A 33 -1.78 0.10 -18.02
N ARG A 34 -2.66 -0.18 -17.05
CA ARG A 34 -2.29 -0.29 -15.63
C ARG A 34 -1.35 -1.46 -15.36
N LEU A 35 -1.54 -2.59 -16.04
CA LEU A 35 -0.63 -3.73 -15.95
C LEU A 35 0.75 -3.38 -16.52
N GLU A 36 0.80 -2.71 -17.68
CA GLU A 36 2.08 -2.22 -18.24
C GLU A 36 2.82 -1.27 -17.29
N VAL A 37 2.12 -0.39 -16.57
CA VAL A 37 2.73 0.45 -15.53
C VAL A 37 3.32 -0.42 -14.41
N GLN A 38 2.57 -1.43 -13.95
CA GLN A 38 3.02 -2.36 -12.92
C GLN A 38 4.29 -3.11 -13.34
N ASP A 39 4.33 -3.61 -14.57
CA ASP A 39 5.48 -4.35 -15.08
C ASP A 39 6.70 -3.45 -15.24
N ARG A 40 6.51 -2.23 -15.74
CA ARG A 40 7.59 -1.22 -15.81
C ARG A 40 8.12 -0.89 -14.42
N ALA A 41 7.24 -0.69 -13.44
CA ALA A 41 7.64 -0.41 -12.06
C ALA A 41 8.38 -1.59 -11.41
N ALA A 42 7.91 -2.81 -11.61
CA ALA A 42 8.57 -4.02 -11.11
C ALA A 42 9.97 -4.20 -11.74
N ARG A 43 10.09 -4.05 -13.06
CA ARG A 43 11.39 -4.13 -13.76
C ARG A 43 12.37 -3.04 -13.34
N ALA A 44 11.86 -1.87 -12.98
CA ALA A 44 12.67 -0.77 -12.47
C ALA A 44 13.07 -0.93 -10.99
N GLY A 45 12.60 -1.99 -10.30
CA GLY A 45 12.89 -2.23 -8.89
C GLY A 45 12.33 -1.13 -8.00
N VAL A 46 11.16 -0.59 -8.33
CA VAL A 46 10.57 0.56 -7.64
C VAL A 46 10.43 0.31 -6.13
N ASN A 47 10.02 -0.88 -5.72
CA ASN A 47 9.78 -1.20 -4.31
C ASN A 47 11.09 -1.36 -3.52
N GLU A 48 12.16 -1.74 -4.19
CA GLU A 48 13.49 -1.95 -3.61
C GLU A 48 14.29 -0.65 -3.57
N VAL A 49 14.21 0.16 -4.63
CA VAL A 49 15.07 1.33 -4.83
C VAL A 49 14.49 2.61 -4.22
N LEU A 50 13.17 2.80 -4.24
CA LEU A 50 12.56 4.03 -3.71
C LEU A 50 12.81 4.27 -2.22
N PRO A 51 12.75 3.25 -1.32
CA PRO A 51 13.07 3.45 0.09
C PRO A 51 14.46 4.06 0.29
N ASP A 52 15.45 3.60 -0.46
CA ASP A 52 16.83 4.08 -0.35
C ASP A 52 17.01 5.49 -0.96
N LEU A 53 16.32 5.79 -2.07
CA LEU A 53 16.41 7.10 -2.71
C LEU A 53 15.73 8.21 -1.91
N ILE A 54 14.54 7.90 -1.37
CA ILE A 54 13.71 8.83 -0.61
C ILE A 54 14.18 8.91 0.86
N GLY A 55 14.73 7.83 1.38
CA GLY A 55 15.25 7.75 2.73
C GLY A 55 14.15 7.73 3.78
N GLU A 56 14.42 8.35 4.93
CA GLU A 56 13.54 8.32 6.12
C GLU A 56 12.14 8.86 5.86
N ALA A 57 11.96 9.74 4.86
CA ALA A 57 10.66 10.30 4.51
C ALA A 57 9.75 9.34 3.71
N TYR A 58 10.24 8.17 3.27
CA TYR A 58 9.47 7.25 2.45
C TYR A 58 8.26 6.69 3.19
N ALA A 59 7.07 6.80 2.58
CA ALA A 59 5.80 6.38 3.18
C ALA A 59 5.06 5.27 2.40
N GLY A 60 5.79 4.54 1.55
CA GLY A 60 5.26 3.44 0.75
C GLY A 60 4.86 3.85 -0.66
N ALA A 61 4.50 2.84 -1.46
CA ALA A 61 4.00 3.02 -2.82
C ALA A 61 2.77 2.13 -3.04
N TRP A 62 1.79 2.63 -3.80
CA TRP A 62 0.54 1.92 -4.08
C TRP A 62 -0.07 2.38 -5.40
N TYR A 63 -0.94 1.58 -6.00
CA TYR A 63 -1.74 1.99 -7.15
C TYR A 63 -3.07 2.57 -6.69
N SER A 64 -3.43 3.74 -7.23
CA SER A 64 -4.63 4.47 -6.79
C SER A 64 -5.65 4.54 -7.91
N ALA A 65 -6.84 3.98 -7.69
CA ALA A 65 -7.96 4.09 -8.64
C ALA A 65 -8.40 5.55 -8.83
N ASP A 66 -8.39 6.35 -7.76
CA ASP A 66 -8.73 7.78 -7.78
C ASP A 66 -7.73 8.60 -8.61
N ASP A 67 -6.49 8.13 -8.72
CA ASP A 67 -5.47 8.72 -9.58
C ASP A 67 -5.41 8.09 -10.97
N GLY A 68 -6.49 7.42 -11.39
CA GLY A 68 -6.57 6.74 -12.67
C GLY A 68 -5.60 5.58 -12.77
N GLY A 69 -5.42 4.80 -11.70
CA GLY A 69 -4.52 3.64 -11.66
C GLY A 69 -3.02 3.97 -11.69
N ARG A 70 -2.64 5.24 -11.45
CA ARG A 70 -1.24 5.65 -11.36
C ARG A 70 -0.58 5.09 -10.10
N LEU A 71 0.74 4.93 -10.18
CA LEU A 71 1.58 4.62 -9.03
C LEU A 71 1.73 5.86 -8.15
N VAL A 72 1.22 5.79 -6.94
CA VAL A 72 1.39 6.84 -5.92
C VAL A 72 2.57 6.47 -5.02
N ILE A 73 3.42 7.44 -4.76
CA ILE A 73 4.56 7.34 -3.86
C ILE A 73 4.31 8.29 -2.69
N GLY A 74 4.14 7.73 -1.50
CA GLY A 74 3.97 8.49 -0.27
C GLY A 74 5.30 9.06 0.22
N VAL A 75 5.28 10.32 0.63
CA VAL A 75 6.42 11.00 1.26
C VAL A 75 5.90 11.77 2.48
N LYS A 76 6.50 11.54 3.64
CA LYS A 76 6.18 12.29 4.84
C LYS A 76 6.72 13.72 4.70
N THR A 77 5.81 14.67 4.57
CA THR A 77 6.10 16.11 4.49
C THR A 77 4.84 16.91 4.78
N SER A 78 4.98 18.13 5.27
CA SER A 78 3.87 19.09 5.38
C SER A 78 3.53 19.78 4.06
N GLU A 79 4.39 19.65 3.04
CA GLU A 79 4.16 20.26 1.72
C GLU A 79 3.15 19.44 0.91
N PRO A 80 2.10 20.05 0.33
CA PRO A 80 1.13 19.32 -0.50
C PRO A 80 1.76 18.59 -1.71
N SER A 81 2.86 19.14 -2.21
CA SER A 81 3.61 18.61 -3.35
C SER A 81 5.03 18.27 -2.89
N PRO A 82 5.31 16.99 -2.56
CA PRO A 82 6.64 16.60 -2.10
C PRO A 82 7.74 16.99 -3.09
N SER A 83 8.77 17.64 -2.56
CA SER A 83 9.92 18.17 -3.28
C SER A 83 11.22 17.96 -2.48
N GLY A 84 12.37 18.20 -3.11
CA GLY A 84 13.69 18.09 -2.48
C GLY A 84 14.61 17.07 -3.16
N PRO A 85 15.90 17.06 -2.82
CA PRO A 85 16.91 16.29 -3.54
C PRO A 85 16.60 14.78 -3.63
N GLU A 86 16.11 14.19 -2.55
CA GLU A 86 15.68 12.80 -2.44
C GLU A 86 14.54 12.47 -3.42
N VAL A 87 13.51 13.31 -3.42
CA VAL A 87 12.35 13.18 -4.32
C VAL A 87 12.76 13.41 -5.77
N ASP A 88 13.66 14.35 -6.05
CA ASP A 88 14.16 14.63 -7.39
C ASP A 88 14.97 13.44 -7.94
N ARG A 89 15.79 12.78 -7.11
CA ARG A 89 16.47 11.53 -7.49
C ARG A 89 15.47 10.42 -7.81
N ALA A 90 14.43 10.26 -7.00
CA ALA A 90 13.36 9.30 -7.26
C ALA A 90 12.63 9.60 -8.58
N ARG A 91 12.26 10.86 -8.84
CA ARG A 91 11.67 11.30 -10.11
C ARG A 91 12.57 11.00 -11.31
N ALA A 92 13.87 11.28 -11.20
CA ALA A 92 14.83 11.00 -12.26
C ALA A 92 14.96 9.49 -12.54
N MET A 93 14.95 8.64 -11.51
CA MET A 93 14.92 7.18 -11.67
C MET A 93 13.66 6.72 -12.41
N LEU A 94 12.49 7.17 -11.98
CA LEU A 94 11.20 6.80 -12.59
C LEU A 94 11.06 7.32 -14.02
N SER A 95 11.59 8.51 -14.30
CA SER A 95 11.65 9.05 -15.66
C SER A 95 12.48 8.19 -16.60
N ARG A 96 13.66 7.72 -16.15
CA ARG A 96 14.49 6.77 -16.93
C ARG A 96 13.80 5.43 -17.17
N ALA A 97 12.90 5.02 -16.26
CA ALA A 97 12.05 3.84 -16.42
C ALA A 97 10.80 4.07 -17.28
N GLY A 98 10.60 5.29 -17.82
CA GLY A 98 9.41 5.63 -18.60
C GLY A 98 8.12 5.74 -17.78
N LEU A 99 8.23 5.98 -16.46
CA LEU A 99 7.10 6.04 -15.52
C LEU A 99 6.69 7.48 -15.15
N ALA A 100 7.35 8.50 -15.70
CA ALA A 100 7.15 9.90 -15.27
C ALA A 100 5.68 10.37 -15.35
N ALA A 101 4.93 9.95 -16.39
CA ALA A 101 3.52 10.31 -16.56
C ALA A 101 2.56 9.44 -15.71
N ASP A 102 3.02 8.29 -15.25
CA ASP A 102 2.23 7.29 -14.53
C ASP A 102 2.45 7.32 -13.01
N VAL A 103 3.21 8.30 -12.51
CA VAL A 103 3.56 8.44 -11.10
C VAL A 103 3.06 9.74 -10.50
N VAL A 104 2.61 9.68 -9.25
CA VAL A 104 2.31 10.85 -8.41
C VAL A 104 3.03 10.73 -7.07
N PHE A 105 3.65 11.82 -6.62
CA PHE A 105 4.16 11.91 -5.25
C PHE A 105 3.11 12.58 -4.37
N ARG A 106 2.84 12.01 -3.18
CA ARG A 106 1.80 12.47 -2.26
C ARG A 106 2.35 12.67 -0.86
N SER A 107 1.97 13.79 -0.24
CA SER A 107 2.25 14.05 1.18
C SER A 107 1.49 13.07 2.08
N THR A 108 2.17 12.57 3.10
CA THR A 108 1.62 11.70 4.14
C THR A 108 1.98 12.19 5.54
N GLY A 109 1.23 11.74 6.56
CA GLY A 109 1.48 12.09 7.95
C GLY A 109 2.58 11.25 8.62
N ALA A 110 2.64 9.96 8.27
CA ALA A 110 3.61 8.99 8.78
C ALA A 110 4.50 8.41 7.66
N THR A 111 5.70 8.00 8.03
CA THR A 111 6.60 7.21 7.18
C THR A 111 6.22 5.74 7.21
N LEU A 112 6.72 4.94 6.27
CA LEU A 112 6.48 3.50 6.25
C LEU A 112 7.13 2.83 7.48
N ALA A 113 8.30 3.31 7.91
CA ALA A 113 8.97 2.83 9.12
C ALA A 113 8.12 3.09 10.37
N GLU A 114 7.49 4.27 10.48
CA GLU A 114 6.57 4.60 11.58
C GLU A 114 5.33 3.70 11.57
N LEU A 115 4.79 3.38 10.39
CA LEU A 115 3.67 2.44 10.26
C LEU A 115 4.06 1.03 10.69
N TYR A 116 5.26 0.55 10.34
CA TYR A 116 5.77 -0.74 10.81
C TYR A 116 6.01 -0.75 12.32
N ALA A 117 6.59 0.30 12.89
CA ALA A 117 6.77 0.40 14.33
C ALA A 117 5.43 0.36 15.09
N ALA A 118 4.43 1.08 14.59
CA ALA A 118 3.08 1.05 15.15
C ALA A 118 2.42 -0.33 15.01
N LEU A 119 2.59 -0.99 13.87
CA LEU A 119 2.11 -2.37 13.66
C LEU A 119 2.74 -3.35 14.66
N GLU A 120 4.06 -3.28 14.87
CA GLU A 120 4.76 -4.14 15.83
C GLU A 120 4.36 -3.87 17.29
N GLN A 121 4.13 -2.59 17.63
CA GLN A 121 3.58 -2.24 18.94
C GLN A 121 2.20 -2.87 19.14
N LEU A 122 1.29 -2.73 18.17
CA LEU A 122 -0.03 -3.35 18.24
C LEU A 122 0.04 -4.88 18.28
N ARG A 123 0.94 -5.51 17.51
CA ARG A 123 1.17 -6.95 17.54
C ARG A 123 1.56 -7.42 18.94
N THR A 124 2.48 -6.71 19.59
CA THR A 124 2.93 -7.03 20.94
C THR A 124 1.82 -6.86 21.97
N GLU A 125 1.07 -5.75 21.90
CA GLU A 125 0.03 -5.44 22.90
C GLU A 125 -1.23 -6.31 22.76
N LEU A 126 -1.48 -6.85 21.57
CA LEU A 126 -2.70 -7.59 21.20
C LEU A 126 -2.41 -9.03 20.75
N ASP A 127 -1.25 -9.58 21.13
CA ASP A 127 -0.77 -10.91 20.72
C ASP A 127 -1.77 -12.02 21.03
N ASP A 128 -2.44 -11.97 22.18
CA ASP A 128 -3.46 -12.95 22.56
C ASP A 128 -4.71 -12.88 21.67
N LEU A 129 -5.13 -11.67 21.27
CA LEU A 129 -6.26 -11.48 20.36
C LEU A 129 -5.92 -11.95 18.93
N LEU A 130 -4.66 -11.75 18.51
CA LEU A 130 -4.12 -12.31 17.27
C LEU A 130 -4.09 -13.84 17.31
N GLY A 131 -3.54 -14.40 18.38
CA GLY A 131 -3.46 -15.85 18.59
C GLY A 131 -4.83 -16.53 18.67
N ALA A 132 -5.81 -15.84 19.23
CA ALA A 132 -7.21 -16.28 19.26
C ALA A 132 -7.97 -16.04 17.94
N SER A 133 -7.32 -15.46 16.92
CA SER A 133 -7.96 -15.07 15.66
C SER A 133 -9.22 -14.22 15.90
N GLN A 134 -9.15 -13.26 16.82
CA GLN A 134 -10.20 -12.27 17.04
C GLN A 134 -9.96 -10.98 16.25
N ILE A 135 -8.69 -10.73 15.91
CA ILE A 135 -8.28 -9.60 15.11
C ILE A 135 -7.26 -10.02 14.04
N THR A 136 -7.07 -9.15 13.05
CA THR A 136 -5.99 -9.19 12.06
C THR A 136 -5.36 -7.81 11.99
N LEU A 137 -4.05 -7.75 11.70
CA LEU A 137 -3.32 -6.48 11.57
C LEU A 137 -2.60 -6.42 10.23
N GLY A 138 -2.53 -5.22 9.65
CA GLY A 138 -1.79 -4.97 8.42
C GLY A 138 -1.53 -3.48 8.20
N ILE A 139 -0.72 -3.13 7.20
CA ILE A 139 -0.48 -1.74 6.80
C ILE A 139 -1.25 -1.48 5.52
N VAL A 140 -1.86 -0.30 5.45
CA VAL A 140 -2.62 0.16 4.28
C VAL A 140 -2.03 1.51 3.84
N PRO A 141 -0.98 1.50 2.99
CA PRO A 141 -0.24 2.72 2.62
C PRO A 141 -1.11 3.81 2.01
N GLN A 142 -2.12 3.43 1.22
CA GLN A 142 -3.09 4.33 0.59
C GLN A 142 -3.86 5.21 1.60
N HIS A 143 -4.00 4.76 2.84
CA HIS A 143 -4.63 5.51 3.93
C HIS A 143 -3.62 6.01 4.95
N ASN A 144 -2.32 5.80 4.70
CA ASN A 144 -1.23 6.10 5.62
C ASN A 144 -1.53 5.60 7.05
N ALA A 145 -2.00 4.36 7.14
CA ALA A 145 -2.59 3.82 8.35
C ALA A 145 -2.24 2.34 8.58
N VAL A 146 -2.32 1.94 9.85
CA VAL A 146 -2.40 0.53 10.25
C VAL A 146 -3.88 0.11 10.24
N HIS A 147 -4.17 -1.01 9.59
CA HIS A 147 -5.48 -1.62 9.56
C HIS A 147 -5.59 -2.68 10.65
N VAL A 148 -6.70 -2.65 11.37
CA VAL A 148 -7.12 -3.63 12.38
C VAL A 148 -8.45 -4.22 11.91
N GLY A 149 -8.40 -5.41 11.34
CA GLY A 149 -9.60 -6.15 10.99
C GLY A 149 -10.13 -6.87 12.22
N VAL A 150 -11.39 -6.66 12.57
CA VAL A 150 -12.03 -7.28 13.75
C VAL A 150 -13.21 -8.15 13.33
N GLY A 151 -13.47 -9.26 14.03
CA GLY A 151 -14.63 -10.10 13.69
C GLY A 151 -15.97 -9.33 13.73
N GLU A 152 -16.99 -9.82 13.04
CA GLU A 152 -18.32 -9.15 12.96
C GLU A 152 -18.95 -8.88 14.33
N ARG A 153 -18.61 -9.68 15.34
CA ARG A 153 -19.03 -9.49 16.73
C ARG A 153 -17.79 -9.38 17.60
N VAL A 154 -17.46 -8.15 17.98
CA VAL A 154 -16.40 -7.84 18.95
C VAL A 154 -17.02 -7.65 20.32
N GLU A 155 -16.52 -8.37 21.30
CA GLU A 155 -16.94 -8.16 22.69
C GLU A 155 -16.53 -6.76 23.17
N PRO A 156 -17.34 -6.07 23.98
CA PRO A 156 -17.01 -4.73 24.49
C PRO A 156 -15.63 -4.65 25.18
N ALA A 157 -15.21 -5.73 25.86
CA ALA A 157 -13.90 -5.81 26.49
C ALA A 157 -12.75 -5.80 25.46
N VAL A 158 -12.88 -6.56 24.37
CA VAL A 158 -11.93 -6.58 23.26
C VAL A 158 -11.88 -5.20 22.60
N ARG A 159 -13.04 -4.58 22.37
CA ARG A 159 -13.11 -3.22 21.79
C ARG A 159 -12.42 -2.19 22.67
N SER A 160 -12.70 -2.19 23.97
CA SER A 160 -12.05 -1.27 24.92
C SER A 160 -10.53 -1.46 24.95
N ARG A 161 -10.04 -2.69 24.84
CA ARG A 161 -8.62 -2.97 24.80
C ARG A 161 -7.96 -2.50 23.49
N LEU A 162 -8.65 -2.71 22.36
CA LEU A 162 -8.22 -2.17 21.06
C LEU A 162 -8.12 -0.65 21.10
N ASP A 163 -9.16 0.04 21.58
CA ASP A 163 -9.16 1.50 21.65
C ASP A 163 -8.03 2.01 22.57
N ALA A 164 -7.75 1.31 23.68
CA ALA A 164 -6.64 1.65 24.56
C ALA A 164 -5.26 1.44 23.93
N ALA A 165 -5.07 0.38 23.14
CA ALA A 165 -3.83 0.12 22.42
C ALA A 165 -3.60 1.16 21.30
N VAL A 166 -4.64 1.46 20.54
CA VAL A 166 -4.61 2.49 19.49
C VAL A 166 -4.33 3.87 20.08
N GLY A 167 -4.90 4.19 21.24
CA GLY A 167 -4.66 5.47 21.93
C GLY A 167 -3.22 5.68 22.40
N ARG A 168 -2.37 4.64 22.40
CA ARG A 168 -0.94 4.74 22.71
C ARG A 168 -0.05 4.99 21.49
N LEU A 169 -0.60 4.90 20.28
CA LEU A 169 0.18 5.12 19.06
C LEU A 169 0.45 6.62 18.84
N PRO A 170 1.52 6.97 18.10
CA PRO A 170 1.79 8.35 17.72
C PRO A 170 0.60 8.96 16.93
N PRO A 171 0.22 10.22 17.18
CA PRO A 171 -0.93 10.85 16.50
C PRO A 171 -0.81 10.93 14.97
N ALA A 172 0.40 10.87 14.43
CA ALA A 172 0.66 10.89 12.99
C ALA A 172 0.29 9.57 12.30
N VAL A 173 0.16 8.47 13.05
CA VAL A 173 -0.19 7.15 12.52
C VAL A 173 -1.71 7.01 12.50
N GLY A 174 -2.28 6.93 11.31
CA GLY A 174 -3.69 6.58 11.18
C GLY A 174 -3.94 5.14 11.63
N VAL A 175 -5.11 4.89 12.23
CA VAL A 175 -5.60 3.53 12.47
C VAL A 175 -7.00 3.39 11.90
N ARG A 176 -7.22 2.30 11.16
CA ARG A 176 -8.54 1.92 10.62
C ARG A 176 -8.99 0.63 11.26
N ILE A 177 -10.11 0.69 11.95
CA ILE A 177 -10.74 -0.50 12.53
C ILE A 177 -11.96 -0.84 11.67
N GLU A 178 -11.91 -1.99 10.99
CA GLU A 178 -12.95 -2.41 10.06
C GLU A 178 -13.45 -3.81 10.41
N PRO A 179 -14.73 -4.13 10.18
CA PRO A 179 -15.21 -5.50 10.23
C PRO A 179 -14.43 -6.34 9.21
N GLY A 180 -13.61 -7.25 9.69
CA GLY A 180 -12.82 -8.18 8.90
C GLY A 180 -13.45 -9.57 8.89
N SER A 181 -13.10 -10.36 7.88
CA SER A 181 -13.43 -11.78 7.76
C SER A 181 -12.60 -12.64 8.72
N VAL A 182 -12.55 -12.24 9.99
CA VAL A 182 -11.78 -12.97 11.00
C VAL A 182 -12.52 -14.26 11.33
N GLY A 183 -11.97 -15.40 10.92
CA GLY A 183 -12.48 -16.72 11.33
C GLY A 183 -13.65 -17.30 10.54
N ALA A 184 -13.83 -16.99 9.24
CA ALA A 184 -14.69 -17.79 8.36
C ALA A 184 -14.05 -19.17 8.03
N THR A 185 -13.61 -19.91 9.04
CA THR A 185 -13.36 -21.34 8.87
C THR A 185 -14.75 -21.98 8.79
N LYS A 186 -15.18 -22.36 7.58
CA LYS A 186 -16.33 -23.23 7.37
C LYS A 186 -16.18 -24.42 8.33
N ARG A 187 -17.05 -24.50 9.35
CA ARG A 187 -17.29 -25.75 10.07
C ARG A 187 -18.06 -26.70 9.18
#